data_AF-A0A953A173-F1
#
_entry.id   AF-A0A953A173-F1
#
_cell.length_a   1.000
_cell.length_b   1.000
_cell.length_c   1.000
_cell.angle_alpha   90.00
_cell.angle_beta   90.00
_cell.angle_gamma   90.00
#
_symmetry.space_group_name_H-M   'P 1'
#
loop_
_entity.id
_entity.type
_entity.pdbx_description
1 polymer ?
#
loop_
_entity_poly.entity_id
_entity_poly.type
_entity_poly.pdbx_seq_one_letter_code
_entity_poly.pdbx_strand_id
1 'polypeptide(L)'
;MGQHGAVPRRVGRASLVAVVILALVAVGLPARQAQAASGDVQTIYRFSTDQPVIALTFDCGSDTGYAAQILDTAKAKGVRLSFGMTGTWAQANPDLVRRMVVEGHHLINHSWNHPDFTTITPAQRADQLRRTADLVRSLTGHELRPYFRPPYGAYNAGVLADVAANGYTYSIMWTVDTLGWQGKSIGEITQRTLDAAAPGAIVLMHVGAASLDGPALGGIIDQLRARGYRFATVDDFIAGRIGPTFRYFPETGHWVGHGFLAYWERFGGLPVFGYPLTEEFREHGVTVQYFERARFEWHPGVWPERYDVLLGLLGRQVTAGREGEAPFRPIQAGNDANCTFYPQTGHRLCFGFRDYWQARGGLAIFGYPISEEFEENGVTVQYFERQRFEYHPEAPPAWRVMGGHLGRQVLAMQPR
;
A
#
# COMPACT_ATOMS: atom_id res chain seq x y z
N MET A 1 69.21 68.08 9.91
CA MET A 1 69.50 66.68 10.32
C MET A 1 68.99 66.52 11.74
N GLY A 2 68.16 65.51 12.00
CA GLY A 2 67.90 65.04 13.35
C GLY A 2 66.66 65.59 14.05
N GLN A 3 65.63 64.73 14.06
CA GLN A 3 64.79 64.40 15.24
C GLN A 3 63.91 65.46 15.92
N HIS A 4 62.92 64.89 16.61
CA HIS A 4 62.13 65.43 17.72
C HIS A 4 60.84 66.17 17.35
N GLY A 5 59.80 65.35 17.09
CA GLY A 5 58.40 65.76 17.15
C GLY A 5 57.90 65.81 18.59
N ALA A 6 57.17 66.88 18.87
CA ALA A 6 56.71 67.33 20.17
C ALA A 6 55.35 66.74 20.60
N VAL A 7 55.09 66.90 21.90
CA VAL A 7 53.83 66.79 22.66
C VAL A 7 53.76 68.10 23.49
N PRO A 8 52.64 68.63 24.05
CA PRO A 8 51.22 68.21 24.08
C PRO A 8 50.22 69.34 23.74
N ARG A 9 48.89 69.06 23.81
CA ARG A 9 47.98 69.75 24.75
C ARG A 9 46.63 69.02 24.93
N ARG A 10 46.06 69.23 26.12
CA ARG A 10 45.06 68.41 26.85
C ARG A 10 43.59 68.57 26.42
N VAL A 11 42.91 67.42 26.37
CA VAL A 11 41.68 67.00 27.09
C VAL A 11 40.35 67.76 26.89
N GLY A 12 39.37 67.03 26.35
CA GLY A 12 37.92 67.21 26.55
C GLY A 12 37.22 65.84 26.48
N ARG A 13 36.47 65.47 27.52
CA ARG A 13 35.74 64.20 27.63
C ARG A 13 34.43 64.25 26.82
N ALA A 14 34.18 63.23 26.00
CA ALA A 14 32.85 62.89 25.51
C ALA A 14 32.70 61.36 25.54
N SER A 15 31.82 60.86 26.41
CA SER A 15 31.47 59.45 26.49
C SER A 15 30.45 59.13 25.38
N LEU A 16 30.87 58.37 24.37
CA LEU A 16 30.00 57.81 23.34
C LEU A 16 29.26 56.58 23.88
N VAL A 17 27.94 56.58 23.75
CA VAL A 17 27.07 55.42 23.97
C VAL A 17 27.27 54.44 22.81
N ALA A 18 27.75 53.23 23.09
CA ALA A 18 27.85 52.16 22.12
C ALA A 18 26.49 51.46 21.96
N VAL A 19 25.92 51.53 20.75
CA VAL A 19 24.75 50.76 20.34
C VAL A 19 25.21 49.33 20.01
N VAL A 20 24.77 48.35 20.79
CA VAL A 20 24.94 46.92 20.51
C VAL A 20 23.81 46.47 19.58
N ILE A 21 24.13 46.15 18.33
CA ILE A 21 23.22 45.48 17.41
C ILE A 21 23.35 43.97 17.64
N LEU A 22 22.33 43.36 18.26
CA LEU A 22 22.22 41.91 18.38
C LEU A 22 21.65 41.34 17.07
N ALA A 23 22.50 40.74 16.24
CA ALA A 23 22.05 39.91 15.12
C ALA A 23 21.67 38.52 15.64
N LEU A 24 20.38 38.24 15.78
CA LEU A 24 19.85 36.90 16.03
C LEU A 24 19.95 36.07 14.74
N VAL A 25 21.02 35.29 14.63
CA VAL A 25 21.09 34.19 13.65
C VAL A 25 20.13 33.11 14.14
N ALA A 26 18.96 33.02 13.52
CA ALA A 26 18.04 31.90 13.70
C ALA A 26 18.72 30.64 13.15
N VAL A 27 19.31 29.84 14.04
CA VAL A 27 19.77 28.50 13.72
C VAL A 27 18.52 27.68 13.38
N GLY A 28 18.30 27.45 12.10
CA GLY A 28 17.24 26.58 11.61
C GLY A 28 17.45 25.18 12.18
N LEU A 29 16.62 24.81 13.16
CA LEU A 29 16.47 23.42 13.56
C LEU A 29 16.04 22.64 12.32
N PRO A 30 16.68 21.48 12.02
CA PRO A 30 16.23 20.67 10.90
C PRO A 30 14.77 20.29 11.17
N ALA A 31 13.91 20.53 10.17
CA ALA A 31 12.54 20.07 10.19
C ALA A 31 12.56 18.58 10.55
N ARG A 32 11.92 18.21 11.66
CA ARG A 32 11.59 16.81 11.94
C ARG A 32 10.87 16.31 10.70
N GLN A 33 11.51 15.45 9.93
CA GLN A 33 10.82 14.67 8.92
C GLN A 33 9.64 14.04 9.64
N ALA A 34 8.44 14.28 9.10
CA ALA A 34 7.23 13.63 9.59
C ALA A 34 7.53 12.12 9.63
N GLN A 35 7.60 11.57 10.84
CA GLN A 35 7.67 10.14 11.04
C GLN A 35 6.47 9.58 10.28
N ALA A 36 6.72 8.76 9.26
CA ALA A 36 5.64 8.06 8.57
C ALA A 36 4.75 7.43 9.64
N ALA A 37 3.48 7.82 9.68
CA ALA A 37 2.49 7.15 10.51
C ALA A 37 2.59 5.67 10.18
N SER A 38 2.69 4.83 11.23
CA SER A 38 2.79 3.38 11.11
C SER A 38 1.62 2.85 10.27
N GLY A 39 1.86 2.61 8.99
CA GLY A 39 1.10 1.61 8.27
C GLY A 39 1.59 0.26 8.78
N ASP A 40 0.73 -0.52 9.43
CA ASP A 40 1.08 -1.86 9.88
C ASP A 40 1.60 -2.65 8.67
N VAL A 41 2.85 -3.13 8.74
CA VAL A 41 3.37 -4.04 7.73
C VAL A 41 2.49 -5.28 7.74
N GLN A 42 1.78 -5.52 6.64
CA GLN A 42 0.97 -6.71 6.53
C GLN A 42 1.88 -7.92 6.37
N THR A 43 1.90 -8.80 7.36
CA THR A 43 2.64 -10.06 7.27
C THR A 43 1.77 -11.13 6.64
N ILE A 44 2.20 -11.64 5.50
CA ILE A 44 1.42 -12.56 4.68
C ILE A 44 2.09 -13.93 4.66
N TYR A 45 1.49 -14.90 5.35
CA TYR A 45 1.88 -16.31 5.29
C TYR A 45 1.19 -17.05 4.14
N ARG A 46 -0.06 -16.67 3.87
CA ARG A 46 -0.94 -17.24 2.85
C ARG A 46 -1.86 -16.15 2.33
N PHE A 47 -2.17 -16.17 1.05
CA PHE A 47 -3.18 -15.27 0.48
C PHE A 47 -4.58 -15.79 0.76
N SER A 48 -5.50 -14.88 1.07
CA SER A 48 -6.93 -15.22 1.13
C SER A 48 -7.43 -15.48 -0.28
N THR A 49 -7.81 -16.71 -0.58
CA THR A 49 -8.52 -17.07 -1.81
C THR A 49 -9.13 -18.47 -1.64
N ASP A 50 -10.27 -18.67 -2.26
CA ASP A 50 -10.94 -19.95 -2.49
C ASP A 50 -10.56 -20.57 -3.84
N GLN A 51 -9.90 -19.81 -4.72
CA GLN A 51 -9.43 -20.30 -6.00
C GLN A 51 -8.19 -21.18 -5.81
N PRO A 52 -8.06 -22.31 -6.52
CA PRO A 52 -6.88 -23.16 -6.45
C PRO A 52 -5.70 -22.48 -7.17
N VAL A 53 -5.10 -21.47 -6.53
CA VAL A 53 -3.97 -20.70 -7.06
C VAL A 53 -2.87 -20.67 -6.02
N ILE A 54 -1.62 -20.93 -6.40
CA ILE A 54 -0.46 -20.96 -5.49
C ILE A 54 0.64 -20.03 -6.00
N ALA A 55 1.36 -19.40 -5.07
CA ALA A 55 2.56 -18.64 -5.34
C ALA A 55 3.81 -19.50 -5.12
N LEU A 56 4.57 -19.75 -6.18
CA LEU A 56 5.88 -20.39 -6.13
C LEU A 56 6.95 -19.30 -5.96
N THR A 57 7.70 -19.34 -4.86
CA THR A 57 8.69 -18.30 -4.51
C THR A 57 10.07 -18.88 -4.27
N PHE A 58 11.11 -18.17 -4.72
CA PHE A 58 12.51 -18.60 -4.61
C PHE A 58 13.37 -17.54 -3.92
N ASP A 59 14.06 -17.89 -2.85
CA ASP A 59 15.04 -17.02 -2.23
C ASP A 59 16.42 -17.17 -2.90
N CYS A 60 17.01 -16.01 -3.22
CA CYS A 60 18.27 -15.81 -3.94
C CYS A 60 19.29 -15.18 -2.98
N GLY A 61 19.90 -16.01 -2.14
CA GLY A 61 20.75 -15.55 -1.02
C GLY A 61 22.15 -16.16 -0.93
N SER A 62 22.41 -17.27 -1.62
CA SER A 62 23.69 -17.99 -1.55
C SER A 62 24.48 -17.84 -2.86
N ASP A 63 24.65 -18.92 -3.62
CA ASP A 63 25.29 -18.98 -4.92
C ASP A 63 24.28 -18.80 -6.08
N THR A 64 24.78 -18.68 -7.32
CA THR A 64 23.94 -18.58 -8.53
C THR A 64 22.99 -19.77 -8.68
N GLY A 65 23.44 -20.95 -8.28
CA GLY A 65 22.70 -22.21 -8.28
C GLY A 65 21.96 -22.49 -9.58
N TYR A 66 20.72 -22.92 -9.45
CA TYR A 66 19.84 -23.31 -10.55
C TYR A 66 19.02 -22.16 -11.12
N ALA A 67 19.38 -20.89 -10.85
CA ALA A 67 18.56 -19.74 -11.24
C ALA A 67 18.22 -19.71 -12.75
N ALA A 68 19.20 -19.95 -13.63
CA ALA A 68 18.94 -20.01 -15.09
C ALA A 68 17.98 -21.15 -15.46
N GLN A 69 18.20 -22.35 -14.92
CA GLN A 69 17.33 -23.52 -15.14
C GLN A 69 15.90 -23.28 -14.62
N ILE A 70 15.76 -22.61 -13.48
CA ILE A 70 14.46 -22.25 -12.89
C ILE A 70 13.70 -21.33 -13.85
N LEU A 71 14.36 -20.30 -14.40
CA LEU A 71 13.76 -19.38 -15.37
C LEU A 71 13.38 -20.11 -16.67
N ASP A 72 14.26 -20.97 -17.19
CA ASP A 72 13.98 -21.80 -18.37
C ASP A 72 12.77 -22.70 -18.14
N THR A 73 12.68 -23.34 -16.96
CA THR A 73 11.55 -24.18 -16.58
C THR A 73 10.27 -23.37 -16.46
N ALA A 74 10.32 -22.20 -15.82
CA ALA A 74 9.17 -21.31 -15.66
C ALA A 74 8.61 -20.88 -17.01
N LYS A 75 9.49 -20.47 -17.93
CA LYS A 75 9.15 -20.11 -19.31
C LYS A 75 8.56 -21.29 -20.07
N ALA A 76 9.21 -22.46 -20.04
CA ALA A 76 8.72 -23.67 -20.71
C ALA A 76 7.36 -24.13 -20.19
N LYS A 77 7.11 -23.96 -18.89
CA LYS A 77 5.83 -24.27 -18.26
C LYS A 77 4.80 -23.14 -18.38
N GLY A 78 5.16 -21.95 -18.87
CA GLY A 78 4.25 -20.81 -18.97
C GLY A 78 3.77 -20.31 -17.60
N VAL A 79 4.66 -20.25 -16.61
CA VAL A 79 4.35 -19.73 -15.26
C VAL A 79 5.25 -18.55 -14.90
N ARG A 80 4.75 -17.66 -14.04
CA ARG A 80 5.53 -16.58 -13.44
C ARG A 80 5.80 -16.91 -11.97
N LEU A 81 7.00 -16.61 -11.50
CA LEU A 81 7.47 -16.89 -10.14
C LEU A 81 7.70 -15.58 -9.37
N SER A 82 7.94 -15.67 -8.06
CA SER A 82 8.45 -14.55 -7.26
C SER A 82 9.82 -14.85 -6.66
N PHE A 83 10.75 -13.89 -6.69
CA PHE A 83 12.12 -14.08 -6.23
C PHE A 83 12.45 -13.14 -5.07
N GLY A 84 12.73 -13.69 -3.89
CA GLY A 84 13.28 -12.97 -2.74
C GLY A 84 14.78 -12.80 -2.89
N MET A 85 15.25 -11.59 -3.18
CA MET A 85 16.64 -11.39 -3.64
C MET A 85 17.49 -10.61 -2.64
N THR A 86 18.65 -11.17 -2.30
CA THR A 86 19.69 -10.44 -1.57
C THR A 86 20.44 -9.51 -2.52
N GLY A 87 20.88 -8.36 -2.02
CA GLY A 87 21.69 -7.41 -2.79
C GLY A 87 23.03 -8.00 -3.25
N THR A 88 23.69 -8.81 -2.43
CA THR A 88 24.93 -9.50 -2.80
C THR A 88 24.73 -10.49 -3.94
N TRP A 89 23.62 -11.23 -3.94
CA TRP A 89 23.29 -12.13 -5.05
C TRP A 89 22.98 -11.36 -6.33
N ALA A 90 22.20 -10.27 -6.23
CA ALA A 90 21.90 -9.39 -7.36
C ALA A 90 23.16 -8.80 -7.98
N GLN A 91 24.13 -8.40 -7.15
CA GLN A 91 25.41 -7.86 -7.58
C GLN A 91 26.24 -8.87 -8.36
N ALA A 92 26.22 -10.13 -7.93
CA ALA A 92 26.95 -11.21 -8.60
C ALA A 92 26.25 -11.72 -9.88
N ASN A 93 24.94 -11.53 -10.01
CA ASN A 93 24.12 -12.14 -11.07
C ASN A 93 23.26 -11.13 -11.87
N PRO A 94 23.80 -9.99 -12.32
CA PRO A 94 22.99 -8.88 -12.85
C PRO A 94 22.15 -9.27 -14.07
N ASP A 95 22.65 -10.15 -14.93
CA ASP A 95 21.92 -10.60 -16.12
C ASP A 95 20.71 -11.47 -15.78
N LEU A 96 20.82 -12.29 -14.73
CA LEU A 96 19.68 -13.08 -14.24
C LEU A 96 18.63 -12.19 -13.59
N VAL A 97 19.03 -11.14 -12.86
CA VAL A 97 18.07 -10.16 -12.32
C VAL A 97 17.30 -9.46 -13.43
N ARG A 98 17.98 -9.01 -14.49
CA ARG A 98 17.33 -8.40 -15.66
C ARG A 98 16.38 -9.39 -16.34
N ARG A 99 16.83 -10.64 -16.51
CA ARG A 99 16.03 -11.70 -17.11
C ARG A 99 14.75 -11.97 -16.31
N MET A 100 14.83 -11.99 -14.98
CA MET A 100 13.65 -12.16 -14.13
C MET A 100 12.58 -11.10 -14.40
N VAL A 101 12.99 -9.82 -14.52
CA VAL A 101 12.06 -8.72 -14.83
C VAL A 101 11.52 -8.81 -16.26
N VAL A 102 12.38 -9.06 -17.25
CA VAL A 102 11.99 -9.17 -18.66
C VAL A 102 11.01 -10.32 -18.89
N GLU A 103 11.17 -11.45 -18.20
CA GLU A 103 10.28 -12.61 -18.28
C GLU A 103 9.02 -12.47 -17.39
N GLY A 104 8.84 -11.30 -16.75
CA GLY A 104 7.61 -10.93 -16.03
C GLY A 104 7.51 -11.55 -14.64
N HIS A 105 8.60 -12.05 -14.06
CA HIS A 105 8.62 -12.53 -12.68
C HIS A 105 8.59 -11.37 -11.69
N HIS A 106 8.13 -11.65 -10.49
CA HIS A 106 8.03 -10.67 -9.42
C HIS A 106 9.29 -10.70 -8.54
N LEU A 107 9.75 -9.54 -8.06
CA LEU A 107 10.93 -9.43 -7.19
C LEU A 107 10.53 -8.92 -5.80
N ILE A 108 11.16 -9.48 -4.76
CA ILE A 108 10.94 -9.14 -3.35
C ILE A 108 12.30 -8.79 -2.74
N ASN A 109 12.39 -7.72 -1.94
CA ASN A 109 13.63 -7.40 -1.22
C ASN A 109 13.88 -8.45 -0.15
N HIS A 110 15.08 -9.05 -0.15
CA HIS A 110 15.49 -10.04 0.85
C HIS A 110 16.80 -9.65 1.54
N SER A 111 16.94 -8.36 1.89
CA SER A 111 18.11 -7.72 2.51
C SER A 111 19.34 -7.61 1.59
N TRP A 112 20.46 -7.10 2.11
CA TRP A 112 21.71 -6.97 1.35
C TRP A 112 22.54 -8.26 1.40
N ASN A 113 22.87 -8.74 2.60
CA ASN A 113 23.72 -9.92 2.80
C ASN A 113 23.15 -10.92 3.81
N HIS A 114 21.82 -10.99 3.90
CA HIS A 114 21.09 -12.02 4.66
C HIS A 114 21.33 -12.05 6.19
N PRO A 115 21.44 -10.91 6.92
CA PRO A 115 21.53 -10.95 8.38
C PRO A 115 20.18 -11.27 9.01
N ASP A 116 20.18 -11.84 10.21
CA ASP A 116 18.97 -11.88 11.04
C ASP A 116 18.60 -10.46 11.48
N PHE A 117 17.48 -9.95 10.95
CA PHE A 117 17.04 -8.59 11.21
C PHE A 117 16.78 -8.34 12.71
N THR A 118 16.42 -9.35 13.49
CA THR A 118 16.17 -9.20 14.93
C THR A 118 17.44 -8.89 15.73
N THR A 119 18.61 -9.18 15.17
CA THR A 119 19.92 -9.03 15.84
C THR A 119 20.68 -7.75 15.47
N ILE A 120 20.26 -7.07 14.40
CA ILE A 120 20.92 -5.85 13.89
C ILE A 120 20.14 -4.58 14.24
N THR A 121 20.84 -3.45 14.24
CA THR A 121 20.27 -2.13 14.59
C THR A 121 19.32 -1.60 13.50
N PRO A 122 18.39 -0.67 13.84
CA PRO A 122 17.52 -0.03 12.85
C PRO A 122 18.26 0.61 11.68
N ALA A 123 19.40 1.27 11.94
CA ALA A 123 20.23 1.87 10.89
C ALA A 123 20.82 0.82 9.95
N GLN A 124 21.25 -0.34 10.47
CA GLN A 124 21.70 -1.45 9.65
C GLN A 124 20.56 -2.06 8.83
N ARG A 125 19.36 -2.22 9.40
CA ARG A 125 18.17 -2.69 8.66
C ARG A 125 17.84 -1.75 7.50
N ALA A 126 17.86 -0.45 7.73
CA ALA A 126 17.65 0.56 6.69
C ALA A 126 18.70 0.47 5.58
N ASP A 127 19.99 0.28 5.93
CA ASP A 127 21.06 0.10 4.94
C ASP A 127 20.88 -1.17 4.10
N GLN A 128 20.52 -2.29 4.74
CA GLN A 128 20.24 -3.56 4.08
C GLN A 128 19.12 -3.43 3.04
N LEU A 129 18.01 -2.78 3.43
CA LEU A 129 16.86 -2.57 2.57
C LEU A 129 17.20 -1.65 1.39
N ARG A 130 17.79 -0.49 1.70
CA ARG A 130 18.09 0.57 0.72
C ARG A 130 19.08 0.09 -0.33
N ARG A 131 20.22 -0.51 0.06
CA ARG A 131 21.27 -0.91 -0.89
C ARG A 131 20.78 -1.94 -1.91
N THR A 132 19.96 -2.88 -1.48
CA THR A 132 19.37 -3.89 -2.36
C THR A 132 18.37 -3.26 -3.33
N ALA A 133 17.50 -2.39 -2.84
CA ALA A 133 16.54 -1.67 -3.69
C ALA A 133 17.23 -0.78 -4.72
N ASP A 134 18.23 0.00 -4.31
CA ASP A 134 18.99 0.90 -5.19
C ASP A 134 19.71 0.10 -6.29
N LEU A 135 20.35 -1.02 -5.93
CA LEU A 135 21.03 -1.88 -6.89
C LEU A 135 20.05 -2.49 -7.90
N VAL A 136 18.97 -3.14 -7.45
CA VAL A 136 18.01 -3.76 -8.36
C VAL A 136 17.36 -2.73 -9.27
N ARG A 137 17.00 -1.56 -8.74
CA ARG A 137 16.49 -0.43 -9.55
C ARG A 137 17.51 0.01 -10.60
N SER A 138 18.79 0.12 -10.24
CA SER A 138 19.84 0.50 -11.21
C SER A 138 20.03 -0.54 -12.32
N LEU A 139 19.85 -1.83 -12.01
CA LEU A 139 20.04 -2.91 -12.97
C LEU A 139 18.86 -3.07 -13.94
N THR A 140 17.63 -2.77 -13.47
CA THR A 140 16.40 -3.20 -14.14
C THR A 140 15.34 -2.11 -14.32
N GLY A 141 15.46 -0.98 -13.61
CA GLY A 141 14.40 0.03 -13.50
C GLY A 141 13.24 -0.36 -12.58
N HIS A 142 13.22 -1.58 -12.03
CA HIS A 142 12.15 -2.09 -11.18
C HIS A 142 12.31 -1.67 -9.71
N GLU A 143 11.23 -1.26 -9.06
CA GLU A 143 11.18 -0.96 -7.63
C GLU A 143 10.87 -2.22 -6.82
N LEU A 144 11.65 -2.50 -5.76
CA LEU A 144 11.36 -3.64 -4.88
C LEU A 144 10.30 -3.35 -3.83
N ARG A 145 10.08 -2.06 -3.52
CA ARG A 145 8.98 -1.66 -2.64
C ARG A 145 7.65 -1.96 -3.35
N PRO A 146 6.60 -2.34 -2.62
CA PRO A 146 6.51 -2.39 -1.15
C PRO A 146 6.84 -3.76 -0.51
N TYR A 147 7.54 -4.67 -1.20
CA TYR A 147 7.69 -6.07 -0.80
C TYR A 147 9.01 -6.38 -0.11
N PHE A 148 8.93 -6.96 1.10
CA PHE A 148 10.09 -7.45 1.84
C PHE A 148 9.85 -8.88 2.32
N ARG A 149 10.90 -9.71 2.35
CA ARG A 149 10.93 -11.01 3.02
C ARG A 149 12.08 -11.00 4.03
N PRO A 150 11.84 -11.18 5.34
CA PRO A 150 12.93 -11.22 6.31
C PRO A 150 13.80 -12.47 6.13
N PRO A 151 15.14 -12.35 6.12
CA PRO A 151 16.05 -13.49 6.24
C PRO A 151 15.65 -14.40 7.39
N TYR A 152 15.74 -15.72 7.17
CA TYR A 152 15.35 -16.77 8.13
C TYR A 152 13.86 -16.74 8.56
N GLY A 153 13.04 -15.87 7.97
CA GLY A 153 11.70 -15.59 8.48
C GLY A 153 11.70 -14.84 9.83
N ALA A 154 12.84 -14.29 10.25
CA ALA A 154 13.00 -13.70 11.58
C ALA A 154 12.54 -12.24 11.62
N TYR A 155 11.50 -11.96 12.39
CA TYR A 155 11.00 -10.61 12.62
C TYR A 155 10.38 -10.44 14.01
N ASN A 156 10.24 -9.19 14.45
CA ASN A 156 9.48 -8.78 15.63
C ASN A 156 8.85 -7.40 15.36
N ALA A 157 8.10 -6.85 16.33
CA ALA A 157 7.41 -5.57 16.16
C ALA A 157 8.36 -4.42 15.77
N GLY A 158 9.57 -4.38 16.34
CA GLY A 158 10.58 -3.38 15.99
C GLY A 158 11.11 -3.53 14.57
N VAL A 159 11.35 -4.77 14.12
CA VAL A 159 11.73 -5.05 12.72
C VAL A 159 10.65 -4.56 11.76
N LEU A 160 9.37 -4.88 12.01
CA LEU A 160 8.28 -4.47 11.14
C LEU A 160 8.11 -2.94 11.11
N ALA A 161 8.27 -2.26 12.24
CA ALA A 161 8.24 -0.80 12.30
C ALA A 161 9.37 -0.17 11.44
N ASP A 162 10.58 -0.72 11.53
CA ASP A 162 11.72 -0.24 10.72
C ASP A 162 11.51 -0.51 9.22
N VAL A 163 10.94 -1.66 8.87
CA VAL A 163 10.60 -2.04 7.49
C VAL A 163 9.54 -1.07 6.92
N ALA A 164 8.46 -0.78 7.67
CA ALA A 164 7.46 0.22 7.31
C ALA A 164 8.08 1.62 7.10
N ALA A 165 8.96 2.05 8.01
CA ALA A 165 9.64 3.33 7.91
C ALA A 165 10.51 3.47 6.64
N ASN A 166 10.90 2.35 6.02
CA ASN A 166 11.66 2.31 4.77
C ASN A 166 10.80 2.09 3.50
N GLY A 167 9.47 2.22 3.63
CA GLY A 167 8.52 2.20 2.51
C GLY A 167 8.07 0.80 2.08
N TYR A 168 8.17 -0.18 2.97
CA TYR A 168 7.69 -1.54 2.73
C TYR A 168 6.41 -1.78 3.53
N THR A 169 5.32 -2.14 2.84
CA THR A 169 4.02 -2.37 3.47
C THR A 169 3.66 -3.85 3.56
N TYR A 170 4.44 -4.75 2.93
CA TYR A 170 4.20 -6.19 2.95
C TYR A 170 5.44 -6.98 3.37
N SER A 171 5.28 -7.82 4.39
CA SER A 171 6.26 -8.83 4.80
C SER A 171 5.79 -10.20 4.30
N ILE A 172 6.50 -10.77 3.32
CA ILE A 172 6.10 -11.99 2.61
C ILE A 172 6.75 -13.21 3.24
N MET A 173 5.93 -14.02 3.91
CA MET A 173 6.32 -15.28 4.55
C MET A 173 5.92 -16.47 3.66
N TRP A 174 5.68 -17.63 4.25
CA TRP A 174 5.26 -18.84 3.55
C TRP A 174 4.45 -19.76 4.47
N THR A 175 3.58 -20.59 3.87
CA THR A 175 2.93 -21.72 4.56
C THR A 175 3.56 -23.06 4.20
N VAL A 176 4.32 -23.13 3.11
CA VAL A 176 4.94 -24.37 2.62
C VAL A 176 6.44 -24.16 2.53
N ASP A 177 7.21 -24.87 3.35
CA ASP A 177 8.66 -24.95 3.23
C ASP A 177 9.06 -26.31 2.65
N THR A 178 9.67 -26.28 1.47
CA THR A 178 10.18 -27.46 0.78
C THR A 178 11.30 -28.16 1.54
N LEU A 179 12.06 -27.41 2.34
CA LEU A 179 13.29 -27.85 2.99
C LEU A 179 14.34 -28.37 1.99
N GLY A 180 14.27 -27.96 0.71
CA GLY A 180 15.27 -28.35 -0.29
C GLY A 180 16.69 -27.96 0.12
N TRP A 181 16.84 -26.80 0.77
CA TRP A 181 18.09 -26.30 1.35
C TRP A 181 18.68 -27.18 2.47
N GLN A 182 17.89 -28.09 3.06
CA GLN A 182 18.38 -29.09 4.03
C GLN A 182 18.81 -30.41 3.35
N GLY A 183 18.96 -30.42 2.03
CA GLY A 183 19.39 -31.60 1.27
C GLY A 183 18.27 -32.61 0.98
N LYS A 184 17.01 -32.16 0.96
CA LYS A 184 15.87 -33.02 0.60
C LYS A 184 15.95 -33.46 -0.86
N SER A 185 15.58 -34.72 -1.11
CA SER A 185 15.50 -35.26 -2.47
C SER A 185 14.37 -34.60 -3.26
N ILE A 186 14.45 -34.67 -4.60
CA ILE A 186 13.38 -34.16 -5.49
C ILE A 186 12.01 -34.75 -5.13
N GLY A 187 11.96 -36.05 -4.80
CA GLY A 187 10.73 -36.73 -4.38
C GLY A 187 10.17 -36.16 -3.08
N GLU A 188 11.01 -35.97 -2.05
CA GLU A 188 10.59 -35.38 -0.78
C GLU A 188 10.12 -33.92 -0.94
N ILE A 189 10.87 -33.10 -1.68
CA ILE A 189 10.51 -31.70 -1.99
C ILE A 189 9.13 -31.65 -2.65
N THR A 190 8.94 -32.49 -3.66
CA THR A 190 7.69 -32.56 -4.41
C THR A 190 6.53 -33.00 -3.53
N GLN A 191 6.71 -34.08 -2.76
CA GLN A 191 5.67 -34.60 -1.88
C GLN A 191 5.28 -33.58 -0.80
N ARG A 192 6.25 -32.95 -0.15
CA ARG A 192 6.00 -31.89 0.84
C ARG A 192 5.21 -30.73 0.25
N THR A 193 5.55 -30.31 -0.96
CA THR A 193 4.84 -29.24 -1.66
C THR A 193 3.39 -29.62 -1.91
N LEU A 194 3.17 -30.85 -2.38
CA LEU A 194 1.85 -31.36 -2.73
C LEU A 194 0.95 -31.64 -1.52
N ASP A 195 1.52 -32.11 -0.41
CA ASP A 195 0.78 -32.40 0.83
C ASP A 195 0.33 -31.13 1.54
N ALA A 196 1.12 -30.06 1.45
CA ALA A 196 0.80 -28.76 2.05
C ALA A 196 0.16 -27.78 1.05
N ALA A 197 -0.14 -28.22 -0.18
CA ALA A 197 -0.76 -27.38 -1.20
C ALA A 197 -2.18 -26.98 -0.79
N ALA A 198 -2.43 -25.67 -0.78
CA ALA A 198 -3.74 -25.11 -0.47
C ALA A 198 -3.97 -23.81 -1.29
N PRO A 199 -5.22 -23.41 -1.58
CA PRO A 199 -5.54 -22.11 -2.20
C PRO A 199 -4.81 -20.94 -1.53
N GLY A 200 -4.06 -20.14 -2.28
CA GLY A 200 -3.29 -19.00 -1.79
C GLY A 200 -2.00 -19.35 -1.05
N ALA A 201 -1.58 -20.62 -1.02
CA ALA A 201 -0.32 -21.01 -0.40
C ALA A 201 0.87 -20.30 -1.06
N ILE A 202 1.84 -19.92 -0.23
CA ILE A 202 3.13 -19.40 -0.66
C ILE A 202 4.16 -20.48 -0.37
N VAL A 203 4.83 -20.96 -1.42
CA VAL A 203 5.85 -22.01 -1.33
C VAL A 203 7.23 -21.37 -1.29
N LEU A 204 7.99 -21.65 -0.23
CA LEU A 204 9.39 -21.26 -0.09
C LEU A 204 10.30 -22.32 -0.71
N MET A 205 11.10 -21.86 -1.67
CA MET A 205 12.16 -22.61 -2.35
C MET A 205 13.43 -21.75 -2.42
N HIS A 206 14.55 -22.35 -2.84
CA HIS A 206 15.84 -21.67 -2.93
C HIS A 206 16.52 -21.94 -4.27
N VAL A 207 17.21 -20.93 -4.81
CA VAL A 207 17.95 -21.09 -6.07
C VAL A 207 19.27 -21.83 -5.91
N GLY A 208 19.90 -21.75 -4.73
CA GLY A 208 21.27 -22.20 -4.50
C GLY A 208 21.48 -23.70 -4.79
N ALA A 209 22.69 -24.06 -5.23
CA ALA A 209 23.03 -25.41 -5.71
C ALA A 209 22.85 -26.52 -4.66
N ALA A 210 22.89 -26.17 -3.37
CA ALA A 210 22.62 -27.09 -2.26
C ALA A 210 21.15 -27.52 -2.17
N SER A 211 20.23 -26.78 -2.80
CA SER A 211 18.81 -27.13 -2.88
C SER A 211 18.47 -27.79 -4.21
N LEU A 212 17.69 -28.88 -4.16
CA LEU A 212 17.14 -29.53 -5.36
C LEU A 212 15.77 -28.95 -5.79
N ASP A 213 15.38 -27.77 -5.27
CA ASP A 213 14.12 -27.11 -5.65
C ASP A 213 14.05 -26.77 -7.14
N GLY A 214 15.15 -26.28 -7.73
CA GLY A 214 15.22 -25.98 -9.16
C GLY A 214 14.97 -27.20 -10.05
N PRO A 215 15.70 -28.31 -9.84
CA PRO A 215 15.41 -29.59 -10.49
C PRO A 215 13.98 -30.14 -10.25
N ALA A 216 13.42 -29.94 -9.06
CA ALA A 216 12.07 -30.42 -8.73
C ALA A 216 10.94 -29.58 -9.37
N LEU A 217 11.20 -28.30 -9.68
CA LEU A 217 10.19 -27.31 -10.10
C LEU A 217 9.27 -27.79 -11.23
N GLY A 218 9.83 -28.40 -12.28
CA GLY A 218 9.04 -28.84 -13.44
C GLY A 218 7.98 -29.87 -13.05
N GLY A 219 8.36 -30.86 -12.24
CA GLY A 219 7.46 -31.91 -11.76
C GLY A 219 6.43 -31.41 -10.74
N ILE A 220 6.82 -30.45 -9.90
CA ILE A 220 5.90 -29.76 -8.97
C ILE A 220 4.79 -29.04 -9.74
N ILE A 221 5.17 -28.27 -10.77
CA ILE A 221 4.22 -27.52 -11.60
C ILE A 221 3.21 -28.47 -12.26
N ASP A 222 3.68 -29.57 -12.84
CA ASP A 222 2.81 -30.53 -13.53
C ASP A 222 1.83 -31.21 -12.57
N GLN A 223 2.30 -31.62 -11.40
CA GLN A 223 1.46 -32.30 -10.42
C GLN A 223 0.46 -31.35 -9.75
N LEU A 224 0.83 -30.10 -9.48
CA LEU A 224 -0.11 -29.09 -8.99
C LEU A 224 -1.19 -28.79 -10.03
N ARG A 225 -0.83 -28.67 -11.32
CA ARG A 225 -1.81 -28.50 -12.41
C ARG A 225 -2.77 -29.69 -12.52
N ALA A 226 -2.27 -30.91 -12.40
CA ALA A 226 -3.10 -32.11 -12.39
C ALA A 226 -4.11 -32.12 -11.24
N ARG A 227 -3.81 -31.42 -10.13
CA ARG A 227 -4.72 -31.20 -8.99
C ARG A 227 -5.61 -29.95 -9.13
N GLY A 228 -5.62 -29.31 -10.30
CA GLY A 228 -6.44 -28.14 -10.59
C GLY A 228 -5.84 -26.79 -10.19
N TYR A 229 -4.58 -26.75 -9.73
CA TYR A 229 -3.94 -25.50 -9.35
C TYR A 229 -3.45 -24.68 -10.55
N ARG A 230 -3.62 -23.36 -10.43
CA ARG A 230 -2.96 -22.34 -11.26
C ARG A 230 -1.85 -21.66 -10.46
N PHE A 231 -1.04 -20.87 -11.15
CA PHE A 231 0.10 -20.17 -10.54
C PHE A 231 -0.04 -18.67 -10.72
N ALA A 232 0.34 -17.95 -9.69
CA ALA A 232 0.37 -16.50 -9.69
C ALA A 232 1.59 -16.02 -8.89
N THR A 233 2.08 -14.83 -9.19
CA THR A 233 3.12 -14.16 -8.41
C THR A 233 2.53 -13.57 -7.13
N VAL A 234 3.38 -13.24 -6.17
CA VAL A 234 2.99 -12.50 -4.95
C VAL A 234 2.28 -11.18 -5.30
N ASP A 235 2.76 -10.46 -6.31
CA ASP A 235 2.12 -9.22 -6.78
C ASP A 235 0.75 -9.45 -7.42
N ASP A 236 0.51 -10.58 -8.09
CA ASP A 236 -0.83 -10.88 -8.64
C ASP A 236 -1.88 -10.97 -7.52
N PHE A 237 -1.54 -11.59 -6.38
CA PHE A 237 -2.43 -11.63 -5.23
C PHE A 237 -2.60 -10.24 -4.60
N ILE A 238 -1.49 -9.53 -4.35
CA ILE A 238 -1.52 -8.23 -3.65
C ILE A 238 -2.18 -7.13 -4.50
N ALA A 239 -2.01 -7.18 -5.82
CA ALA A 239 -2.69 -6.28 -6.74
C ALA A 239 -4.19 -6.61 -6.91
N GLY A 240 -4.70 -7.64 -6.23
CA GLY A 240 -6.10 -8.06 -6.28
C GLY A 240 -6.49 -8.79 -7.56
N ARG A 241 -5.52 -9.31 -8.33
CA ARG A 241 -5.81 -10.12 -9.53
C ARG A 241 -6.30 -11.52 -9.15
N ILE A 242 -5.98 -11.96 -7.93
CA ILE A 242 -6.43 -13.22 -7.32
C ILE A 242 -6.85 -12.93 -5.87
N GLY A 243 -8.08 -13.27 -5.49
CA GLY A 243 -8.63 -13.05 -4.15
C GLY A 243 -9.75 -14.05 -3.83
N PRO A 244 -10.39 -13.94 -2.66
CA PRO A 244 -11.59 -14.70 -2.37
C PRO A 244 -12.71 -14.31 -3.34
N THR A 245 -13.50 -15.26 -3.84
CA THR A 245 -14.66 -14.92 -4.66
C THR A 245 -15.85 -14.45 -3.85
N PHE A 246 -15.92 -14.77 -2.55
CA PHE A 246 -16.98 -14.30 -1.66
C PHE A 246 -16.50 -14.13 -0.21
N ARG A 247 -17.14 -13.23 0.52
CA ARG A 247 -16.98 -13.04 1.97
C ARG A 247 -18.33 -12.80 2.63
N TYR A 248 -18.63 -13.57 3.68
CA TYR A 248 -19.82 -13.38 4.51
C TYR A 248 -19.55 -12.38 5.64
N PHE A 249 -20.52 -11.51 5.91
CA PHE A 249 -20.49 -10.53 6.99
C PHE A 249 -21.61 -10.86 7.99
N PRO A 250 -21.30 -11.56 9.10
CA PRO A 250 -22.32 -11.96 10.08
C PRO A 250 -23.03 -10.78 10.75
N GLU A 251 -22.42 -9.58 10.76
CA GLU A 251 -22.97 -8.35 11.33
C GLU A 251 -24.23 -7.88 10.59
N THR A 252 -24.35 -8.19 9.31
CA THR A 252 -25.49 -7.80 8.46
C THR A 252 -26.18 -8.97 7.78
N GLY A 253 -25.58 -10.17 7.81
CA GLY A 253 -26.12 -11.37 7.16
C GLY A 253 -25.94 -11.38 5.65
N HIS A 254 -25.04 -10.56 5.10
CA HIS A 254 -24.84 -10.39 3.66
C HIS A 254 -23.47 -10.88 3.18
N TRP A 255 -23.41 -11.22 1.89
CA TRP A 255 -22.15 -11.58 1.22
C TRP A 255 -21.65 -10.44 0.34
N VAL A 256 -20.33 -10.32 0.19
CA VAL A 256 -19.73 -9.51 -0.87
C VAL A 256 -18.96 -10.45 -1.77
N GLY A 257 -19.21 -10.37 -3.08
CA GLY A 257 -18.64 -11.26 -4.08
C GLY A 257 -17.67 -10.59 -5.04
N HIS A 258 -16.91 -11.43 -5.73
CA HIS A 258 -16.20 -11.16 -6.97
C HIS A 258 -15.41 -9.82 -6.97
N GLY A 259 -15.67 -8.99 -7.99
CA GLY A 259 -15.00 -7.70 -8.15
C GLY A 259 -15.39 -6.68 -7.09
N PHE A 260 -16.59 -6.78 -6.50
CA PHE A 260 -16.98 -5.90 -5.38
C PHE A 260 -16.18 -6.21 -4.13
N LEU A 261 -15.91 -7.49 -3.83
CA LEU A 261 -15.07 -7.87 -2.71
C LEU A 261 -13.63 -7.40 -2.91
N ALA A 262 -13.07 -7.63 -4.10
CA ALA A 262 -11.72 -7.18 -4.43
C ALA A 262 -11.59 -5.64 -4.33
N TYR A 263 -12.60 -4.89 -4.80
CA TYR A 263 -12.62 -3.44 -4.69
C TYR A 263 -12.76 -2.98 -3.24
N TRP A 264 -13.66 -3.60 -2.47
CA TRP A 264 -13.87 -3.29 -1.06
C TRP A 264 -12.59 -3.49 -0.25
N GLU A 265 -11.91 -4.65 -0.40
CA GLU A 265 -10.67 -4.95 0.32
C GLU A 265 -9.53 -4.01 -0.05
N ARG A 266 -9.44 -3.61 -1.32
CA ARG A 266 -8.35 -2.78 -1.82
C ARG A 266 -8.48 -1.30 -1.48
N PHE A 267 -9.69 -0.74 -1.56
CA PHE A 267 -9.85 0.72 -1.61
C PHE A 267 -10.38 1.35 -0.32
N GLY A 268 -10.68 0.57 0.72
CA GLY A 268 -10.95 1.16 2.02
C GLY A 268 -11.72 0.31 3.02
N GLY A 269 -12.26 -0.83 2.58
CA GLY A 269 -12.90 -1.81 3.45
C GLY A 269 -13.96 -1.22 4.37
N LEU A 270 -14.03 -1.77 5.59
CA LEU A 270 -14.98 -1.38 6.61
C LEU A 270 -14.89 0.12 6.98
N PRO A 271 -13.70 0.72 7.17
CA PRO A 271 -13.59 2.15 7.49
C PRO A 271 -14.19 3.11 6.47
N VAL A 272 -14.19 2.76 5.18
CA VAL A 272 -14.63 3.66 4.09
C VAL A 272 -16.04 3.32 3.61
N PHE A 273 -16.33 2.04 3.38
CA PHE A 273 -17.60 1.60 2.77
C PHE A 273 -18.60 1.08 3.80
N GLY A 274 -18.12 0.61 4.96
CA GLY A 274 -18.94 -0.06 5.96
C GLY A 274 -19.36 -1.48 5.54
N TYR A 275 -20.32 -2.05 6.27
CA TYR A 275 -20.83 -3.40 6.01
C TYR A 275 -21.75 -3.44 4.78
N PRO A 276 -21.84 -4.57 4.05
CA PRO A 276 -22.85 -4.78 3.02
C PRO A 276 -24.26 -4.78 3.62
N LEU A 277 -25.23 -4.24 2.89
CA LEU A 277 -26.65 -4.15 3.27
C LEU A 277 -27.58 -4.93 2.32
N THR A 278 -27.05 -5.44 1.22
CA THR A 278 -27.77 -6.24 0.23
C THR A 278 -26.83 -7.28 -0.34
N GLU A 279 -27.38 -8.27 -1.05
CA GLU A 279 -26.62 -9.05 -2.03
C GLU A 279 -26.34 -8.20 -3.29
N GLU A 280 -25.57 -8.74 -4.24
CA GLU A 280 -25.49 -8.20 -5.59
C GLU A 280 -26.83 -8.40 -6.33
N PHE A 281 -27.39 -7.34 -6.89
CA PHE A 281 -28.62 -7.41 -7.69
C PHE A 281 -28.60 -6.45 -8.88
N ARG A 282 -29.52 -6.63 -9.84
CA ARG A 282 -29.62 -5.75 -11.01
C ARG A 282 -30.49 -4.55 -10.72
N GLU A 283 -29.97 -3.36 -11.01
CA GLU A 283 -30.68 -2.10 -10.90
C GLU A 283 -30.31 -1.21 -12.08
N HIS A 284 -31.32 -0.67 -12.78
CA HIS A 284 -31.13 0.21 -13.95
C HIS A 284 -30.12 -0.34 -15.00
N GLY A 285 -30.08 -1.66 -15.17
CA GLY A 285 -29.22 -2.33 -16.16
C GLY A 285 -27.81 -2.67 -15.67
N VAL A 286 -27.39 -2.23 -14.49
CA VAL A 286 -26.07 -2.55 -13.91
C VAL A 286 -26.22 -3.48 -12.70
N THR A 287 -25.20 -4.29 -12.43
CA THR A 287 -25.14 -5.04 -11.16
C THR A 287 -24.70 -4.06 -10.07
N VAL A 288 -25.40 -4.05 -8.95
CA VAL A 288 -25.15 -3.13 -7.85
C VAL A 288 -25.16 -3.87 -6.52
N GLN A 289 -24.50 -3.27 -5.54
CA GLN A 289 -24.59 -3.71 -4.15
C GLN A 289 -24.52 -2.50 -3.23
N TYR A 290 -25.38 -2.48 -2.22
CA TYR A 290 -25.39 -1.42 -1.21
C TYR A 290 -24.55 -1.81 -0.01
N PHE A 291 -23.79 -0.85 0.48
CA PHE A 291 -23.06 -0.88 1.73
C PHE A 291 -23.59 0.23 2.63
N GLU A 292 -23.21 0.22 3.90
CA GLU A 292 -23.63 1.25 4.85
C GLU A 292 -23.34 2.68 4.37
N ARG A 293 -22.18 2.89 3.74
CA ARG A 293 -21.68 4.21 3.35
C ARG A 293 -21.55 4.41 1.84
N ALA A 294 -21.80 3.39 1.03
CA ALA A 294 -21.57 3.43 -0.41
C ALA A 294 -22.54 2.54 -1.19
N ARG A 295 -22.60 2.74 -2.50
CA ARG A 295 -23.26 1.85 -3.46
C ARG A 295 -22.28 1.55 -4.57
N PHE A 296 -21.98 0.27 -4.77
CA PHE A 296 -21.08 -0.18 -5.82
C PHE A 296 -21.90 -0.49 -7.06
N GLU A 297 -21.35 -0.15 -8.22
CA GLU A 297 -21.91 -0.45 -9.54
C GLU A 297 -20.86 -1.18 -10.38
N TRP A 298 -21.25 -2.28 -11.00
CA TRP A 298 -20.40 -3.05 -11.89
C TRP A 298 -20.42 -2.48 -13.31
N HIS A 299 -19.27 -2.00 -13.75
CA HIS A 299 -19.04 -1.38 -15.06
C HIS A 299 -17.77 -1.97 -15.70
N PRO A 300 -17.84 -3.19 -16.25
CA PRO A 300 -16.67 -3.86 -16.78
C PRO A 300 -16.08 -3.08 -17.96
N GLY A 301 -14.77 -2.85 -17.94
CA GLY A 301 -14.05 -2.19 -19.03
C GLY A 301 -14.14 -0.65 -19.06
N VAL A 302 -14.59 0.00 -17.98
CA VAL A 302 -14.51 1.47 -17.85
C VAL A 302 -13.07 1.91 -17.64
N TRP A 303 -12.67 2.99 -18.34
CA TRP A 303 -11.32 3.54 -18.28
C TRP A 303 -11.05 4.31 -16.96
N PRO A 304 -9.82 4.24 -16.40
CA PRO A 304 -8.77 3.32 -16.81
C PRO A 304 -9.23 1.90 -16.49
N GLU A 305 -8.96 0.94 -17.37
CA GLU A 305 -9.47 -0.46 -17.45
C GLU A 305 -9.22 -1.32 -16.17
N ARG A 306 -8.93 -0.68 -15.05
CA ARG A 306 -8.60 -1.17 -13.72
C ARG A 306 -9.74 -0.98 -12.70
N TYR A 307 -10.81 -0.25 -13.05
CA TYR A 307 -11.94 -0.01 -12.14
C TYR A 307 -13.24 -0.55 -12.74
N ASP A 308 -13.43 -1.87 -12.68
CA ASP A 308 -14.72 -2.49 -13.03
C ASP A 308 -15.84 -2.12 -12.04
N VAL A 309 -15.52 -1.38 -10.97
CA VAL A 309 -16.45 -0.91 -9.95
C VAL A 309 -16.44 0.61 -9.91
N LEU A 310 -17.61 1.21 -10.11
CA LEU A 310 -17.86 2.63 -9.87
C LEU A 310 -18.70 2.82 -8.62
N LEU A 311 -18.49 3.95 -7.95
CA LEU A 311 -19.25 4.34 -6.78
C LEU A 311 -20.39 5.29 -7.17
N GLY A 312 -21.60 4.94 -6.73
CA GLY A 312 -22.80 5.76 -6.95
C GLY A 312 -22.67 7.16 -6.37
N LEU A 313 -23.30 8.14 -7.01
CA LEU A 313 -23.29 9.56 -6.61
C LEU A 313 -24.27 9.82 -5.45
N LEU A 314 -24.14 9.06 -4.36
CA LEU A 314 -25.09 9.07 -3.25
C LEU A 314 -25.22 10.46 -2.61
N GLY A 315 -24.13 11.20 -2.51
CA GLY A 315 -24.14 12.55 -1.98
C GLY A 315 -24.99 13.48 -2.83
N ARG A 316 -24.81 13.46 -4.17
CA ARG A 316 -25.69 14.23 -5.08
C ARG A 316 -27.15 13.79 -4.99
N GLN A 317 -27.41 12.50 -4.81
CA GLN A 317 -28.78 11.98 -4.71
C GLN A 317 -29.48 12.50 -3.44
N VAL A 318 -28.82 12.46 -2.28
CA VAL A 318 -29.44 12.91 -1.02
C VAL A 318 -29.51 14.42 -0.88
N THR A 319 -28.70 15.18 -1.64
CA THR A 319 -28.73 16.65 -1.64
C THR A 319 -29.50 17.24 -2.82
N ALA A 320 -30.15 16.41 -3.64
CA ALA A 320 -30.93 16.90 -4.77
C ALA A 320 -32.02 17.88 -4.30
N GLY A 321 -32.05 19.07 -4.90
CA GLY A 321 -32.98 20.14 -4.51
C GLY A 321 -32.47 21.07 -3.41
N ARG A 322 -31.28 20.81 -2.84
CA ARG A 322 -30.64 21.67 -1.82
C ARG A 322 -29.69 22.71 -2.41
N GLU A 323 -29.55 22.80 -3.73
CA GLU A 323 -28.57 23.68 -4.41
C GLU A 323 -28.80 25.18 -4.10
N GLY A 324 -30.02 25.53 -3.69
CA GLY A 324 -30.37 26.87 -3.23
C GLY A 324 -30.00 27.18 -1.78
N GLU A 325 -29.64 26.19 -0.96
CA GLU A 325 -29.24 26.41 0.44
C GLU A 325 -27.81 26.95 0.52
N ALA A 326 -27.52 27.81 1.52
CA ALA A 326 -26.25 28.50 1.62
C ALA A 326 -25.00 27.58 1.55
N PRO A 327 -24.96 26.40 2.21
CA PRO A 327 -23.79 25.52 2.12
C PRO A 327 -23.56 24.92 0.74
N PHE A 328 -24.60 24.76 -0.08
CA PHE A 328 -24.53 24.09 -1.40
C PHE A 328 -24.36 25.07 -2.55
N ARG A 329 -24.32 26.37 -2.27
CA ARG A 329 -24.05 27.38 -3.30
C ARG A 329 -22.54 27.46 -3.58
N PRO A 330 -22.13 27.49 -4.87
CA PRO A 330 -20.73 27.72 -5.23
C PRO A 330 -20.20 29.01 -4.63
N ILE A 331 -18.96 28.95 -4.12
CA ILE A 331 -18.23 30.10 -3.63
C ILE A 331 -17.23 30.61 -4.67
N GLN A 332 -16.72 31.83 -4.46
CA GLN A 332 -15.61 32.33 -5.25
C GLN A 332 -14.30 31.66 -4.82
N ALA A 333 -13.42 31.44 -5.79
CA ALA A 333 -12.09 30.93 -5.52
C ALA A 333 -11.34 31.85 -4.55
N GLY A 334 -10.72 31.26 -3.52
CA GLY A 334 -9.90 31.97 -2.55
C GLY A 334 -8.50 31.36 -2.45
N ASN A 335 -7.55 32.15 -1.97
CA ASN A 335 -6.19 31.68 -1.64
C ASN A 335 -6.09 31.44 -0.13
N ASP A 336 -6.32 30.20 0.29
CA ASP A 336 -6.08 29.73 1.66
C ASP A 336 -5.24 28.46 1.61
N ALA A 337 -4.06 28.48 2.25
CA ALA A 337 -3.15 27.34 2.27
C ALA A 337 -3.73 26.10 2.98
N ASN A 338 -4.74 26.28 3.83
CA ASN A 338 -5.42 25.19 4.54
C ASN A 338 -6.59 24.59 3.75
N CYS A 339 -6.90 25.14 2.58
CA CYS A 339 -8.02 24.73 1.75
C CYS A 339 -7.57 24.41 0.33
N THR A 340 -8.29 23.49 -0.30
CA THR A 340 -8.20 23.23 -1.73
C THR A 340 -9.53 23.63 -2.37
N PHE A 341 -9.51 24.57 -3.31
CA PHE A 341 -10.68 24.96 -4.09
C PHE A 341 -10.82 24.07 -5.34
N TYR A 342 -12.04 23.59 -5.58
CA TYR A 342 -12.37 22.73 -6.72
C TYR A 342 -13.27 23.47 -7.71
N PRO A 343 -12.72 24.02 -8.81
CA PRO A 343 -13.49 24.81 -9.77
C PRO A 343 -14.59 24.01 -10.48
N GLN A 344 -14.50 22.67 -10.48
CA GLN A 344 -15.48 21.77 -11.08
C GLN A 344 -16.86 21.85 -10.40
N THR A 345 -16.87 22.15 -9.10
CA THR A 345 -18.10 22.28 -8.30
C THR A 345 -18.24 23.64 -7.64
N GLY A 346 -17.17 24.43 -7.58
CA GLY A 346 -17.14 25.74 -6.93
C GLY A 346 -17.11 25.66 -5.41
N HIS A 347 -16.66 24.54 -4.85
CA HIS A 347 -16.54 24.33 -3.40
C HIS A 347 -15.09 24.11 -2.98
N ARG A 348 -14.81 24.36 -1.71
CA ARG A 348 -13.48 24.09 -1.14
C ARG A 348 -13.53 22.97 -0.10
N LEU A 349 -12.39 22.37 0.12
CA LEU A 349 -12.17 21.35 1.13
C LEU A 349 -11.02 21.76 2.03
N CYS A 350 -11.25 21.81 3.34
CA CYS A 350 -10.30 22.38 4.28
C CYS A 350 -9.95 21.39 5.41
N PHE A 351 -8.87 21.67 6.13
CA PHE A 351 -8.51 21.04 7.41
C PHE A 351 -8.69 19.51 7.46
N GLY A 352 -9.35 18.99 8.51
CA GLY A 352 -9.45 17.56 8.78
C GLY A 352 -10.21 16.79 7.70
N PHE A 353 -11.19 17.41 7.04
CA PHE A 353 -11.89 16.77 5.91
C PHE A 353 -11.00 16.67 4.68
N ARG A 354 -10.15 17.68 4.42
CA ARG A 354 -9.13 17.61 3.36
C ARG A 354 -8.14 16.49 3.61
N ASP A 355 -7.62 16.40 4.82
CA ASP A 355 -6.61 15.40 5.18
C ASP A 355 -7.20 13.99 5.10
N TYR A 356 -8.44 13.80 5.59
CA TYR A 356 -9.16 12.53 5.47
C TYR A 356 -9.43 12.14 4.01
N TRP A 357 -9.94 13.08 3.19
CA TRP A 357 -10.20 12.86 1.78
C TRP A 357 -8.93 12.40 1.05
N GLN A 358 -7.80 13.08 1.26
CA GLN A 358 -6.52 12.74 0.62
C GLN A 358 -6.01 11.37 1.08
N ALA A 359 -6.12 11.05 2.37
CA ALA A 359 -5.63 9.82 2.93
C ALA A 359 -6.48 8.57 2.59
N ARG A 360 -7.77 8.75 2.28
CA ARG A 360 -8.74 7.63 2.16
C ARG A 360 -9.26 7.38 0.74
N GLY A 361 -8.62 7.99 -0.27
CA GLY A 361 -8.83 7.64 -1.68
C GLY A 361 -9.29 8.81 -2.58
N GLY A 362 -9.48 9.99 -1.99
CA GLY A 362 -9.66 11.24 -2.71
C GLY A 362 -10.77 11.21 -3.75
N LEU A 363 -10.46 11.75 -4.94
CA LEU A 363 -11.44 11.97 -6.01
C LEU A 363 -12.09 10.66 -6.48
N ALA A 364 -11.31 9.58 -6.53
CA ALA A 364 -11.79 8.28 -6.99
C ALA A 364 -12.85 7.68 -6.06
N ILE A 365 -12.73 7.93 -4.74
CA ILE A 365 -13.62 7.35 -3.74
C ILE A 365 -14.78 8.29 -3.38
N PHE A 366 -14.48 9.56 -3.12
CA PHE A 366 -15.48 10.49 -2.57
C PHE A 366 -16.07 11.44 -3.62
N GLY A 367 -15.38 11.65 -4.75
CA GLY A 367 -15.74 12.71 -5.70
C GLY A 367 -15.37 14.11 -5.21
N TYR A 368 -15.83 15.12 -5.93
CA TYR A 368 -15.63 16.52 -5.56
C TYR A 368 -16.51 16.93 -4.37
N PRO A 369 -16.10 17.93 -3.55
CA PRO A 369 -17.01 18.55 -2.58
C PRO A 369 -18.17 19.24 -3.33
N ILE A 370 -19.38 19.13 -2.79
CA ILE A 370 -20.61 19.74 -3.34
C ILE A 370 -21.32 20.64 -2.32
N SER A 371 -20.71 20.82 -1.15
CA SER A 371 -21.10 21.83 -0.16
C SER A 371 -19.85 22.39 0.50
N GLU A 372 -19.99 23.51 1.19
CA GLU A 372 -19.05 23.94 2.24
C GLU A 372 -19.26 23.11 3.51
N GLU A 373 -18.34 23.23 4.48
CA GLU A 373 -18.51 22.69 5.83
C GLU A 373 -19.63 23.46 6.57
N PHE A 374 -20.56 22.75 7.20
CA PHE A 374 -21.64 23.35 7.98
C PHE A 374 -22.15 22.40 9.08
N GLU A 375 -22.91 22.93 10.04
CA GLU A 375 -23.53 22.14 11.10
C GLU A 375 -24.86 21.53 10.63
N GLU A 376 -25.02 20.22 10.82
CA GLU A 376 -26.27 19.51 10.52
C GLU A 376 -26.50 18.43 11.58
N ASN A 377 -27.64 18.50 12.27
CA ASN A 377 -27.99 17.59 13.37
C ASN A 377 -26.94 17.54 14.50
N GLY A 378 -26.28 18.67 14.76
CA GLY A 378 -25.30 18.81 15.86
C GLY A 378 -23.92 18.23 15.57
N VAL A 379 -23.63 17.93 14.31
CA VAL A 379 -22.29 17.55 13.85
C VAL A 379 -21.86 18.41 12.66
N THR A 380 -20.58 18.79 12.62
CA THR A 380 -20.00 19.45 11.46
C THR A 380 -19.92 18.44 10.31
N VAL A 381 -20.48 18.79 9.16
CA VAL A 381 -20.54 17.94 7.98
C VAL A 381 -20.11 18.67 6.72
N GLN A 382 -19.74 17.88 5.71
CA GLN A 382 -19.58 18.36 4.34
C GLN A 382 -20.00 17.27 3.37
N TYR A 383 -20.69 17.66 2.31
CA TYR A 383 -21.12 16.75 1.25
C TYR A 383 -20.14 16.73 0.09
N PHE A 384 -19.97 15.55 -0.46
CA PHE A 384 -19.21 15.23 -1.66
C PHE A 384 -20.12 14.51 -2.64
N GLU A 385 -19.72 14.37 -3.89
CA GLU A 385 -20.57 13.73 -4.90
C GLU A 385 -21.01 12.31 -4.51
N ARG A 386 -20.17 11.55 -3.80
CA ARG A 386 -20.41 10.15 -3.44
C ARG A 386 -20.56 9.89 -1.95
N GLN A 387 -20.30 10.88 -1.09
CA GLN A 387 -20.23 10.69 0.36
C GLN A 387 -20.59 11.97 1.11
N ARG A 388 -20.93 11.84 2.40
CA ARG A 388 -20.99 12.91 3.39
C ARG A 388 -19.94 12.63 4.46
N PHE A 389 -19.10 13.61 4.81
CA PHE A 389 -18.22 13.48 5.97
C PHE A 389 -18.85 14.10 7.20
N GLU A 390 -18.53 13.51 8.34
CA GLU A 390 -18.99 13.93 9.66
C GLU A 390 -17.78 14.06 10.58
N TYR A 391 -17.73 15.14 11.35
CA TYR A 391 -16.72 15.36 12.38
C TYR A 391 -17.25 15.01 13.77
N HIS A 392 -16.55 14.09 14.44
CA HIS A 392 -16.86 13.52 15.74
C HIS A 392 -15.70 13.80 16.71
N PRO A 393 -15.66 14.97 17.38
CA PRO A 393 -14.51 15.41 18.18
C PRO A 393 -14.18 14.49 19.36
N GLU A 394 -15.20 13.82 19.90
CA GLU A 394 -15.11 12.84 20.98
C GLU A 394 -14.51 11.49 20.55
N ALA A 395 -14.46 11.20 19.25
CA ALA A 395 -13.84 9.99 18.73
C ALA A 395 -12.30 10.06 18.84
N PRO A 396 -11.61 8.91 18.90
CA PRO A 396 -10.15 8.88 18.83
C PRO A 396 -9.65 9.57 17.54
N PRO A 397 -8.44 10.16 17.53
CA PRO A 397 -7.96 10.99 16.41
C PRO A 397 -8.13 10.35 15.02
N ALA A 398 -7.91 9.04 14.89
CA ALA A 398 -8.05 8.31 13.62
C ALA A 398 -9.50 8.17 13.11
N TRP A 399 -10.49 8.44 13.96
CA TRP A 399 -11.93 8.26 13.74
C TRP A 399 -12.73 9.56 13.92
N ARG A 400 -12.05 10.70 14.10
CA ARG A 400 -12.75 11.99 14.21
C ARG A 400 -13.43 12.42 12.93
N VAL A 401 -12.97 11.95 11.77
CA VAL A 401 -13.66 12.13 10.50
C VAL A 401 -14.13 10.77 10.03
N MET A 402 -15.42 10.65 9.73
CA MET A 402 -16.02 9.42 9.24
C MET A 402 -16.99 9.73 8.09
N GLY A 403 -17.17 8.76 7.20
CA GLY A 403 -18.25 8.80 6.22
C GLY A 403 -19.61 8.55 6.88
N GLY A 404 -20.61 9.32 6.48
CA GLY A 404 -22.00 9.11 6.85
C GLY A 404 -22.60 7.88 6.18
N HIS A 405 -23.76 7.45 6.68
CA HIS A 405 -24.43 6.23 6.23
C HIS A 405 -25.30 6.45 4.98
N LEU A 406 -24.77 7.13 3.95
CA LEU A 406 -25.55 7.49 2.76
C LEU A 406 -26.06 6.26 1.99
N GLY A 407 -25.32 5.15 1.99
CA GLY A 407 -25.77 3.92 1.34
C GLY A 407 -27.02 3.34 1.99
N ARG A 408 -27.07 3.32 3.34
CA ARG A 408 -28.27 2.97 4.10
C ARG A 408 -29.42 3.93 3.80
N GLN A 409 -29.14 5.24 3.79
CA GLN A 409 -30.16 6.27 3.57
C GLN A 409 -30.81 6.14 2.19
N VAL A 410 -30.00 5.99 1.14
CA VAL A 410 -30.49 5.86 -0.24
C VAL A 410 -31.22 4.54 -0.45
N LEU A 411 -30.71 3.43 0.09
CA LEU A 411 -31.39 2.13 0.02
C LEU A 411 -32.80 2.20 0.62
N ALA A 412 -32.96 2.92 1.74
CA ALA A 412 -34.27 3.09 2.39
C ALA A 412 -35.26 3.95 1.58
N MET A 413 -34.80 4.75 0.62
CA MET A 413 -35.66 5.54 -0.27
C MET A 413 -36.22 4.73 -1.45
N GLN A 414 -35.73 3.51 -1.67
CA GLN A 414 -36.16 2.72 -2.82
C GLN A 414 -37.56 2.12 -2.63
N PRO A 415 -38.36 2.03 -3.71
CA PRO A 415 -39.61 1.29 -3.68
C PRO A 415 -39.34 -0.17 -3.31
N ARG A 416 -40.14 -0.72 -2.38
CA ARG A 416 -40.06 -2.13 -1.99
C ARG A 416 -40.66 -3.06 -3.04
#